data_AF-A0A9E1HW50-F1
#
_entry.id   AF-A0A9E1HW50-F1
#
_cell.length_a   1.000
_cell.length_b   1.000
_cell.length_c   1.000
_cell.angle_alpha   90.00
_cell.angle_beta   90.00
_cell.angle_gamma   90.00
#
_symmetry.space_group_name_H-M   'P 1'
#
loop_
_entity.id
_entity.type
_entity.pdbx_description
1 polymer ?
#
loop_
_entity_poly.entity_id
_entity_poly.type
_entity_poly.pdbx_seq_one_letter_code
_entity_poly.pdbx_strand_id
1 'polypeptide(L)'
;MMKHLSYSFRVLSCISAAAILTFSLWMLSGPAAPDTAQTAGSMPEYYAAIAENRVVIYITGRAEPVLVTEIDARTLPDADRALLEDGIFLESAADVNRLLEDYSG
;
A
#
# COMPACT_ATOMS: atom_id res chain seq x y z
N MET A 1 51.69 7.02 -61.61
CA MET A 1 51.03 8.30 -61.29
C MET A 1 49.69 7.99 -60.61
N MET A 2 49.39 8.73 -59.54
CA MET A 2 48.35 8.50 -58.52
C MET A 2 46.90 8.45 -59.04
N LYS A 3 46.04 7.75 -58.26
CA LYS A 3 44.76 8.22 -57.63
C LYS A 3 44.06 7.01 -56.97
N HIS A 4 44.32 6.74 -55.69
CA HIS A 4 43.49 7.14 -54.53
C HIS A 4 41.98 6.89 -54.71
N LEU A 5 41.46 5.84 -54.08
CA LEU A 5 40.03 5.71 -53.80
C LEU A 5 39.84 5.18 -52.37
N SER A 6 39.88 6.12 -51.43
CA SER A 6 39.46 5.94 -50.04
C SER A 6 37.96 5.70 -49.97
N TYR A 7 37.54 4.53 -49.48
CA TYR A 7 36.17 4.32 -49.05
C TYR A 7 36.12 3.54 -47.74
N SER A 8 35.39 4.13 -46.79
CA SER A 8 34.59 3.44 -45.77
C SER A 8 35.28 2.78 -44.59
N PHE A 9 36.17 3.50 -43.89
CA PHE A 9 36.52 3.14 -42.49
C PHE A 9 35.64 3.83 -41.43
N ARG A 10 34.68 4.68 -41.84
CA ARG A 10 33.86 5.47 -40.89
C ARG A 10 32.49 4.89 -40.57
N VAL A 11 32.05 3.82 -41.21
CA VAL A 11 30.71 3.25 -41.01
C VAL A 11 30.68 2.16 -39.92
N LEU A 12 31.84 1.61 -39.53
CA LEU A 12 31.88 0.46 -38.63
C LEU A 12 31.82 0.82 -37.12
N SER A 13 31.85 2.10 -36.74
CA SER A 13 31.98 2.49 -35.31
C SER A 13 30.66 2.76 -34.57
N CYS A 14 29.54 2.97 -35.28
CA CYS A 14 28.32 3.46 -34.64
C CYS A 14 27.40 2.39 -34.04
N ILE A 15 27.67 1.10 -34.25
CA ILE A 15 26.75 0.03 -33.80
C ILE A 15 26.97 -0.32 -32.32
N SER A 16 28.15 -0.04 -31.75
CA SER A 16 28.47 -0.45 -30.37
C SER A 16 27.86 0.42 -29.26
N ALA A 17 27.47 1.67 -29.54
CA ALA A 17 26.99 2.57 -28.50
C ALA A 17 25.51 2.36 -28.12
N ALA A 18 24.68 1.83 -29.03
CA ALA A 18 23.25 1.65 -28.79
C ALA A 18 22.92 0.42 -27.92
N ALA A 19 23.78 -0.60 -27.92
CA ALA A 19 23.53 -1.84 -27.18
C ALA A 19 23.76 -1.74 -25.67
N ILE A 20 24.54 -0.76 -25.21
CA ILE A 20 24.92 -0.64 -23.78
C ILE A 20 23.82 0.08 -22.98
N LEU A 21 23.10 1.02 -23.61
CA LEU A 21 22.06 1.80 -22.92
C LEU A 21 20.80 0.99 -22.62
N THR A 22 20.44 0.00 -23.44
CA THR A 22 19.23 -0.81 -23.23
C THR A 22 19.41 -1.87 -22.14
N PHE A 23 20.63 -2.39 -21.95
CA PHE A 23 20.92 -3.37 -20.91
C PHE A 23 20.89 -2.76 -19.50
N SER A 24 21.39 -1.52 -19.35
CA SER A 24 21.34 -0.79 -18.07
C SER A 24 19.92 -0.43 -17.62
N LEU A 25 19.00 -0.22 -18.55
CA LEU A 25 17.59 0.08 -18.23
C LEU A 25 16.83 -1.18 -17.79
N TRP A 26 17.22 -2.35 -18.30
CA TRP A 26 16.64 -3.64 -17.91
C TRP A 26 17.11 -4.10 -16.52
N MET A 27 18.36 -3.77 -16.14
CA MET A 27 18.88 -4.00 -14.78
C MET A 27 18.28 -3.08 -13.70
N LEU A 28 17.71 -1.93 -14.09
CA LEU A 28 17.04 -1.02 -13.17
C LEU A 28 15.54 -1.33 -12.97
N SER A 29 14.97 -2.20 -13.80
CA SER A 29 13.61 -2.73 -13.62
C SER A 29 13.63 -3.98 -12.73
N GLY A 30 14.20 -3.83 -11.52
CA GLY A 30 13.92 -4.78 -10.45
C GLY A 30 12.42 -4.76 -10.13
N PRO A 31 11.80 -5.88 -9.75
CA PRO A 31 10.41 -5.87 -9.32
C PRO A 31 10.29 -4.86 -8.18
N ALA A 32 9.38 -3.90 -8.31
CA ALA A 32 8.94 -3.10 -7.17
C ALA A 32 8.60 -4.11 -6.09
N ALA A 33 9.39 -4.13 -5.02
CA ALA A 33 9.08 -4.94 -3.86
C ALA A 33 7.63 -4.61 -3.52
N PRO A 34 6.75 -5.62 -3.34
CA PRO A 34 5.50 -5.33 -2.68
C PRO A 34 5.92 -4.69 -1.37
N ASP A 35 5.36 -3.52 -1.09
CA ASP A 35 5.37 -2.91 0.22
C ASP A 35 4.60 -3.86 1.16
N THR A 36 5.22 -5.00 1.42
CA THR A 36 4.96 -5.84 2.57
C THR A 36 5.70 -5.11 3.67
N ALA A 37 5.14 -3.96 4.05
CA ALA A 37 5.18 -3.51 5.42
C ALA A 37 4.69 -4.70 6.24
N GLN A 38 5.68 -5.49 6.61
CA GLN A 38 5.59 -6.58 7.53
C GLN A 38 5.11 -5.92 8.81
N THR A 39 3.80 -5.97 9.08
CA THR A 39 3.32 -5.69 10.43
C THR A 39 3.83 -6.83 11.29
N ALA A 40 5.07 -6.66 11.75
CA ALA A 40 5.67 -7.45 12.78
C ALA A 40 4.69 -7.39 13.95
N GLY A 41 4.15 -8.55 14.33
CA GLY A 41 3.09 -8.72 15.33
C GLY A 41 3.24 -7.76 16.50
N SER A 42 2.57 -6.63 16.36
CA SER A 42 2.49 -5.58 17.36
C SER A 42 1.15 -5.80 18.04
N MET A 43 1.11 -5.76 19.37
CA MET A 43 -0.17 -5.89 20.06
C MET A 43 -1.13 -4.83 19.51
N PRO A 44 -2.38 -5.21 19.20
CA PRO A 44 -3.33 -4.27 18.59
C PRO A 44 -3.51 -3.07 19.51
N GLU A 45 -3.18 -1.90 19.00
CA GLU A 45 -3.21 -0.66 19.77
C GLU A 45 -4.66 -0.12 19.88
N TYR A 46 -5.48 -0.44 18.89
CA TYR A 46 -6.87 0.02 18.78
C TYR A 46 -7.82 -1.17 18.66
N TYR A 47 -9.08 -0.95 19.01
CA TYR A 47 -10.15 -1.84 18.62
C TYR A 47 -11.43 -1.06 18.29
N ALA A 48 -12.16 -1.52 17.29
CA ALA A 48 -13.46 -0.99 16.91
C ALA A 48 -14.57 -1.86 17.49
N ALA A 49 -15.60 -1.23 18.06
CA ALA A 49 -16.75 -1.90 18.64
C ALA A 49 -18.04 -1.11 18.39
N ILE A 50 -19.16 -1.64 18.85
CA ILE A 50 -20.45 -0.94 18.85
C ILE A 50 -20.79 -0.47 20.27
N ALA A 51 -21.08 0.82 20.41
CA ALA A 51 -21.73 1.37 21.60
C ALA A 51 -22.87 2.29 21.17
N GLU A 52 -24.03 2.18 21.84
CA GLU A 52 -25.21 3.01 21.55
C GLU A 52 -25.60 3.03 20.06
N ASN A 53 -25.54 1.87 19.41
CA ASN A 53 -25.78 1.70 17.97
C ASN A 53 -24.84 2.50 17.05
N ARG A 54 -23.69 2.93 17.54
CA ARG A 54 -22.66 3.62 16.75
C ARG A 54 -21.35 2.86 16.76
N VAL A 55 -20.59 3.00 15.69
CA VAL A 55 -19.21 2.49 15.64
C VAL A 55 -18.32 3.40 16.48
N VAL A 56 -17.58 2.81 17.42
CA VAL A 56 -16.67 3.49 18.33
C VAL A 56 -15.29 2.83 18.27
N ILE A 57 -14.26 3.66 18.36
CA ILE A 57 -12.87 3.22 18.43
C ILE A 57 -12.36 3.43 19.85
N TYR A 58 -11.70 2.42 20.37
CA TYR A 58 -11.05 2.40 21.66
C TYR A 58 -9.56 2.16 21.50
N ILE A 59 -8.80 2.54 22.53
CA ILE A 59 -7.40 2.17 22.68
C ILE A 59 -7.34 0.97 23.63
N THR A 60 -6.59 -0.05 23.26
CA THR A 60 -6.39 -1.24 24.09
C THR A 60 -5.86 -0.85 25.47
N GLY A 61 -6.57 -1.25 26.53
CA GLY A 61 -6.24 -0.89 27.91
C GLY A 61 -6.88 0.42 28.43
N ARG A 62 -7.67 1.13 27.62
CA ARG A 62 -8.52 2.24 28.07
C ARG A 62 -10.00 1.85 28.03
N ALA A 63 -10.75 2.33 29.02
CA ALA A 63 -12.19 2.10 29.12
C ALA A 63 -13.01 3.11 28.29
N GLU A 64 -12.47 4.30 28.07
CA GLU A 64 -13.14 5.36 27.32
C GLU A 64 -12.79 5.26 25.82
N PRO A 65 -13.77 5.50 24.93
CA PRO A 65 -13.51 5.53 23.50
C PRO A 65 -12.64 6.75 23.15
N VAL A 66 -11.70 6.55 22.23
CA VAL A 66 -10.89 7.65 21.67
C VAL A 66 -11.63 8.38 20.56
N LEU A 67 -12.54 7.68 19.86
CA LEU A 67 -13.34 8.24 18.77
C LEU A 67 -14.74 7.62 18.77
N VAL A 68 -15.76 8.48 18.83
CA VAL A 68 -17.16 8.10 18.60
C VAL A 68 -17.54 8.58 17.21
N THR A 69 -17.94 7.67 16.34
CA THR A 69 -18.30 8.03 14.96
C THR A 69 -19.80 8.27 14.81
N GLU A 70 -20.19 8.91 13.71
CA GLU A 70 -21.60 9.09 13.38
C GLU A 70 -22.22 7.89 12.65
N ILE A 71 -21.41 6.86 12.36
CA ILE A 71 -21.81 5.66 11.61
C ILE A 71 -22.78 4.84 12.48
N ASP A 72 -24.02 4.68 11.99
CA ASP A 72 -25.03 3.87 12.66
C ASP A 72 -24.81 2.38 12.35
N ALA A 73 -24.51 1.58 13.37
CA ALA A 73 -24.23 0.16 13.18
C ALA A 73 -25.43 -0.64 12.65
N ARG A 74 -26.64 -0.09 12.70
CA ARG A 74 -27.86 -0.72 12.14
C ARG A 74 -27.95 -0.61 10.63
N THR A 75 -27.21 0.32 10.02
CA THR A 75 -27.14 0.43 8.56
C THR A 75 -26.06 -0.47 7.97
N LEU A 76 -25.20 -1.05 8.83
CA LEU A 76 -24.14 -1.97 8.40
C LEU A 76 -24.69 -3.37 8.08
N PRO A 77 -24.05 -4.09 7.14
CA PRO A 77 -24.33 -5.50 6.90
C PRO A 77 -24.22 -6.35 8.17
N ASP A 78 -25.03 -7.42 8.23
CA ASP A 78 -25.09 -8.30 9.41
C ASP A 78 -23.72 -8.90 9.76
N ALA A 79 -22.92 -9.24 8.75
CA ALA A 79 -21.58 -9.79 8.92
C ALA A 79 -20.64 -8.79 9.60
N ASP A 80 -20.63 -7.53 9.14
CA ASP A 80 -19.79 -6.48 9.70
C ASP A 80 -20.22 -6.10 11.11
N ARG A 81 -21.54 -6.06 11.34
CA ARG A 81 -22.09 -5.82 12.66
C ARG A 81 -21.63 -6.90 13.65
N ALA A 82 -21.68 -8.17 13.27
CA ALA A 82 -21.21 -9.26 14.12
C ALA A 82 -19.71 -9.16 14.45
N LEU A 83 -18.87 -8.71 13.50
CA LEU A 83 -17.45 -8.47 13.76
C LEU A 83 -17.23 -7.32 14.75
N LEU A 84 -18.00 -6.24 14.63
CA LEU A 84 -17.94 -5.10 15.55
C LEU A 84 -18.52 -5.43 16.94
N GLU A 85 -19.45 -6.39 17.04
CA GLU A 85 -19.94 -6.92 18.32
C GLU A 85 -18.87 -7.75 19.05
N ASP A 86 -18.05 -8.50 18.31
CA ASP A 86 -16.89 -9.25 18.86
C ASP A 86 -15.71 -8.33 19.20
N GLY A 87 -15.60 -7.19 18.49
CA GLY A 87 -14.53 -6.22 18.63
C GLY A 87 -13.42 -6.48 17.63
N ILE A 88 -13.24 -5.54 16.69
CA ILE A 88 -12.24 -5.65 15.63
C ILE A 88 -10.94 -5.02 16.11
N PHE A 89 -9.90 -5.83 16.31
CA PHE A 89 -8.58 -5.34 16.69
C PHE A 89 -7.85 -4.73 15.49
N LEU A 90 -7.24 -3.58 15.70
CA LEU A 90 -6.59 -2.77 14.69
C LEU A 90 -5.18 -2.41 15.17
N GLU A 91 -4.18 -2.67 14.33
CA GLU A 91 -2.77 -2.52 14.69
C GLU A 91 -2.29 -1.08 14.55
N SER A 92 -2.94 -0.28 13.70
CA SER A 92 -2.54 1.10 13.42
C SER A 92 -3.71 2.06 13.21
N ALA A 93 -3.44 3.36 13.34
CA ALA A 93 -4.39 4.40 12.99
C ALA A 93 -4.77 4.39 11.49
N ALA A 94 -3.91 3.86 10.61
CA ALA A 94 -4.23 3.68 9.21
C ALA A 94 -5.31 2.61 9.01
N ASP A 95 -5.26 1.52 9.79
CA ASP A 95 -6.29 0.47 9.77
C ASP A 95 -7.62 0.99 10.31
N VAL A 96 -7.57 1.84 11.35
CA VAL A 96 -8.76 2.57 11.83
C VAL A 96 -9.36 3.40 10.72
N ASN A 97 -8.57 4.25 10.06
CA ASN A 97 -9.09 5.12 9.00
C ASN A 97 -9.70 4.30 7.86
N ARG A 98 -9.03 3.22 7.44
CA ARG A 98 -9.54 2.33 6.40
C ARG A 98 -10.87 1.67 6.78
N LEU A 99 -10.99 1.17 8.01
CA LEU A 99 -12.24 0.59 8.51
C LEU A 99 -13.37 1.62 8.48
N LEU A 100 -13.10 2.86 8.88
CA LEU A 100 -14.10 3.93 8.86
C LEU A 100 -14.49 4.33 7.43
N GLU A 101 -13.53 4.38 6.51
CA GLU A 101 -13.79 4.62 5.09
C GLU A 101 -14.74 3.56 4.52
N ASP A 102 -14.46 2.28 4.79
CA ASP A 102 -15.28 1.15 4.33
C ASP A 102 -16.74 1.22 4.83
N TYR A 103 -16.97 1.79 6.02
CA TYR A 103 -18.31 1.93 6.61
C TYR A 103 -18.99 3.29 6.37
N SER A 104 -18.25 4.28 5.88
CA SER A 104 -18.76 5.62 5.57
C SER A 104 -19.20 5.81 4.11
N GLY A 105 -18.86 4.85 3.24
CA GLY A 105 -19.10 4.86 1.79
C GLY A 105 -20.54 4.57 1.35
#